data_AF-A0A136MF59-F1
#
_entry.id   AF-A0A136MF59-F1
#
_cell.length_a   1.000
_cell.length_b   1.000
_cell.length_c   1.000
_cell.angle_alpha   90.00
_cell.angle_beta   90.00
_cell.angle_gamma   90.00
#
_symmetry.space_group_name_H-M   'P 1'
#
loop_
_entity.id
_entity.type
_entity.pdbx_description
1 polymer ?
#
loop_
_entity_poly.entity_id
_entity_poly.type
_entity_poly.pdbx_seq_one_letter_code
_entity_poly.pdbx_strand_id
1 'polypeptide(L)'
;MDGGDEAHPGPAGWVLNALRAGRSVQLFQDEFRSPIYQGDVSRAISDAFENKISGLFHLGGPERIDRYALGVLMAEKFGLDPALIQSGSVTEYQGPEPRSADCSMDNSLFKKTFGWTPSTITEGLDRMASDAVHNQPEEQICAGANG
;
A
#
# COMPACT_ATOMS: atom_id res chain seq x y z
N MET A 1 -2.67 -24.65 9.54
CA MET A 1 -3.93 -24.85 8.80
C MET A 1 -3.71 -24.23 7.44
N ASP A 2 -3.33 -25.10 6.52
CA ASP A 2 -3.15 -24.94 5.10
C ASP A 2 -4.53 -24.93 4.41
N GLY A 3 -4.84 -23.82 3.74
CA GLY A 3 -6.06 -23.62 2.96
C GLY A 3 -5.71 -22.77 1.74
N GLY A 4 -6.02 -23.27 0.55
CA GLY A 4 -5.45 -22.86 -0.73
C GLY A 4 -5.73 -21.42 -1.18
N ASP A 5 -4.79 -20.91 -1.96
CA ASP A 5 -4.99 -20.11 -3.19
C ASP A 5 -5.98 -18.92 -3.16
N GLU A 6 -6.07 -18.18 -2.05
CA GLU A 6 -6.44 -16.76 -2.14
C GLU A 6 -5.16 -15.93 -2.12
N ALA A 7 -4.95 -15.11 -3.15
CA ALA A 7 -3.87 -14.14 -3.19
C ALA A 7 -3.89 -13.33 -1.90
N HIS A 8 -2.91 -13.53 -1.01
CA HIS A 8 -2.83 -12.82 0.25
C HIS A 8 -2.80 -11.32 -0.08
N PRO A 9 -3.87 -10.57 0.19
CA PRO A 9 -3.89 -9.17 -0.17
C PRO A 9 -2.83 -8.53 0.73
N GLY A 10 -1.84 -7.87 0.14
CA GLY A 10 -0.80 -7.18 0.91
C GLY A 10 -1.42 -6.23 1.95
N PRO A 11 -0.64 -5.59 2.83
CA PRO A 11 -1.17 -4.84 3.97
C PRO A 11 -2.32 -3.88 3.64
N ALA A 12 -2.25 -3.16 2.52
CA ALA A 12 -3.33 -2.28 2.05
C ALA A 12 -4.61 -3.05 1.67
N GLY A 13 -4.48 -4.13 0.91
CA GLY A 13 -5.62 -4.95 0.52
C GLY A 13 -6.27 -5.68 1.71
N TRP A 14 -5.48 -6.10 2.70
CA TRP A 14 -6.02 -6.65 3.95
C TRP A 14 -6.90 -5.62 4.69
N VAL A 15 -6.44 -4.36 4.82
CA VAL A 15 -7.25 -3.28 5.41
C VAL A 15 -8.52 -3.07 4.61
N LEU A 16 -8.41 -2.85 3.30
CA LEU A 16 -9.57 -2.57 2.45
C LEU A 16 -10.60 -3.71 2.46
N ASN A 17 -10.16 -4.97 2.44
CA ASN A 17 -11.05 -6.12 2.49
C ASN A 17 -11.76 -6.27 3.84
N ALA A 18 -11.07 -5.96 4.95
CA ALA A 18 -11.70 -5.94 6.27
C ALA A 18 -12.78 -4.86 6.37
N LEU A 19 -12.46 -3.64 5.95
CA LEU A 19 -13.39 -2.50 5.95
C LEU A 19 -14.61 -2.74 5.05
N ARG A 20 -14.41 -3.29 3.84
CA ARG A 20 -15.51 -3.71 2.93
C ARG A 20 -16.44 -4.73 3.54
N ALA A 21 -15.91 -5.60 4.40
CA ALA A 21 -16.69 -6.60 5.12
C ALA A 21 -17.30 -6.07 6.44
N GLY A 22 -17.22 -4.75 6.70
CA GLY A 22 -17.72 -4.14 7.93
C GLY A 22 -16.95 -4.55 9.19
N ARG A 23 -15.72 -5.07 9.04
CA ARG A 23 -14.88 -5.49 10.16
C ARG A 23 -13.91 -4.38 10.54
N SER A 24 -13.80 -4.13 11.84
CA SER A 24 -12.81 -3.21 12.37
C SER A 24 -11.39 -3.76 12.23
N VAL A 25 -10.44 -2.86 12.03
CA VAL A 25 -9.00 -3.15 12.04
C VAL A 25 -8.31 -2.23 13.04
N GLN A 26 -7.28 -2.73 13.70
CA GLN A 26 -6.42 -1.92 14.57
C GLN A 26 -5.12 -1.59 13.86
N LEU A 27 -4.77 -0.30 13.79
CA LEU A 27 -3.56 0.21 13.14
C LEU A 27 -2.79 1.10 14.11
N PHE A 28 -1.46 1.00 14.07
CA PHE A 28 -0.60 1.73 15.00
C PHE A 28 -0.45 3.21 14.61
N GLN A 29 -0.64 4.08 15.59
CA GLN A 29 -0.44 5.53 15.46
C GLN A 29 1.00 5.98 15.74
N ASP A 30 1.87 5.05 16.14
CA ASP A 30 3.26 5.26 16.52
C ASP A 30 4.24 4.32 15.77
N GLU A 31 3.77 3.68 14.69
CA GLU A 31 4.60 2.94 13.72
C GLU A 31 4.61 3.69 12.38
N PHE A 32 5.75 4.27 11.99
CA PHE A 32 5.90 5.12 10.82
C PHE A 32 6.55 4.40 9.64
N ARG A 33 6.10 4.74 8.43
CA ARG A 33 6.53 4.17 7.15
C ARG A 33 6.61 5.27 6.09
N SER A 34 7.12 4.92 4.91
CA SER A 34 7.07 5.74 3.70
C SER A 34 6.42 4.95 2.55
N PRO A 35 5.07 4.83 2.52
CA PRO A 35 4.34 3.99 1.57
C PRO A 35 4.68 4.36 0.13
N ILE A 36 4.79 3.37 -0.75
CA ILE A 36 5.07 3.56 -2.17
C ILE A 36 4.07 2.78 -3.00
N TYR A 37 3.60 3.38 -4.09
CA TYR A 37 2.72 2.71 -5.04
C TYR A 37 3.51 1.69 -5.86
N GLN A 38 2.94 0.50 -6.05
CA GLN A 38 3.62 -0.62 -6.71
C GLN A 38 4.09 -0.27 -8.13
N GLY A 39 3.30 0.49 -8.91
CA GLY A 39 3.69 0.89 -10.26
C GLY A 39 4.94 1.77 -10.29
N ASP A 40 5.20 2.57 -9.26
CA ASP A 40 6.44 3.35 -9.16
C ASP A 40 7.65 2.45 -8.87
N VAL A 41 7.46 1.38 -8.09
CA VAL A 41 8.52 0.38 -7.88
C VAL A 41 8.84 -0.33 -9.20
N SER A 42 7.82 -0.74 -9.95
CA SER A 42 8.01 -1.37 -11.27
C SER A 42 8.73 -0.45 -12.24
N ARG A 43 8.34 0.83 -12.30
CA ARG A 43 9.03 1.84 -13.11
C ARG A 43 10.49 1.99 -12.71
N ALA A 44 10.79 2.11 -11.42
CA ALA A 44 12.16 2.26 -10.93
C ALA A 44 13.05 1.06 -11.30
N ILE A 45 12.51 -0.16 -11.25
CA ILE A 45 13.24 -1.36 -11.67
C ILE A 45 13.50 -1.33 -13.19
N SER A 46 12.51 -0.96 -14.01
CA SER A 46 12.68 -0.82 -15.47
C SER A 46 13.74 0.22 -15.79
N ASP A 47 13.64 1.41 -15.20
CA ASP A 47 14.59 2.49 -15.39
C ASP A 47 16.01 2.07 -15.00
N ALA A 48 16.17 1.32 -13.90
CA ALA A 48 17.46 0.84 -13.45
C ALA A 48 18.09 -0.13 -14.47
N PHE A 49 17.30 -1.04 -15.02
CA PHE A 49 17.75 -2.00 -16.00
C PHE A 49 18.11 -1.34 -17.34
N GLU A 50 17.20 -0.52 -17.87
CA GLU A 50 17.35 0.15 -19.17
C GLU A 50 18.52 1.14 -19.18
N ASN A 51 18.71 1.88 -18.09
CA ASN A 51 19.77 2.89 -17.98
C ASN A 51 21.05 2.35 -17.33
N LYS A 52 21.12 1.04 -17.04
CA LYS A 52 22.25 0.38 -16.37
C LYS A 52 22.66 1.07 -15.06
N ILE A 53 21.67 1.54 -14.30
CA ILE A 53 21.89 2.15 -12.99
C ILE A 53 22.18 1.04 -11.99
N SER A 54 23.32 1.12 -11.32
CA SER A 54 23.75 0.18 -10.29
C SER A 54 24.08 0.91 -8.99
N GLY A 55 23.75 0.31 -7.85
CA GLY A 55 24.08 0.86 -6.54
C GLY A 55 23.08 0.44 -5.48
N LEU A 56 23.26 0.98 -4.27
CA LEU A 56 22.32 0.82 -3.16
C LEU A 56 21.43 2.06 -3.09
N PHE A 57 20.12 1.86 -3.20
CA PHE A 57 19.12 2.91 -3.15
C PHE A 57 18.01 2.57 -2.16
N HIS A 58 17.50 3.57 -1.46
CA HIS A 58 16.24 3.46 -0.75
C HIS A 58 15.09 3.87 -1.65
N LEU A 59 14.11 2.98 -1.80
CA LEU A 59 12.96 3.17 -2.68
C LEU A 59 11.66 3.13 -1.85
N GLY A 60 11.41 4.21 -1.12
CA GLY A 60 10.15 4.50 -0.44
C GLY A 60 9.43 5.68 -1.08
N GLY A 61 8.18 5.90 -0.72
CA GLY A 61 7.44 7.09 -1.14
C GLY A 61 8.04 8.38 -0.57
N PRO A 62 7.60 9.55 -1.05
CA PRO A 62 8.15 10.83 -0.64
C PRO A 62 7.69 11.28 0.76
N GLU A 63 6.68 10.64 1.34
CA GLU A 63 6.01 11.07 2.57
C GLU A 63 6.14 10.03 3.68
N ARG A 64 6.37 10.51 4.90
CA ARG A 64 6.35 9.71 6.13
C ARG A 64 4.99 9.80 6.79
N ILE A 65 4.40 8.66 7.12
CA ILE A 65 3.07 8.57 7.75
C ILE A 65 3.01 7.39 8.72
N ASP A 66 2.20 7.49 9.77
CA ASP A 66 1.87 6.33 10.61
C ASP A 66 0.81 5.44 9.97
N ARG A 67 0.67 4.20 10.45
CA ARG A 67 -0.26 3.23 9.85
C ARG A 67 -1.72 3.64 10.02
N TYR A 68 -2.06 4.25 11.16
CA TYR A 68 -3.42 4.67 11.45
C TYR A 68 -3.87 5.75 10.45
N ALA A 69 -3.09 6.82 10.30
CA ALA A 69 -3.37 7.88 9.35
C ALA A 69 -3.42 7.37 7.90
N LEU A 70 -2.51 6.46 7.50
CA LEU A 70 -2.59 5.82 6.19
C LEU A 70 -3.89 5.02 6.01
N GLY A 71 -4.31 4.29 7.04
CA GLY A 71 -5.58 3.58 7.06
C GLY A 71 -6.77 4.50 6.80
N VAL A 72 -6.83 5.64 7.50
CA VAL A 72 -7.90 6.63 7.36
C VAL A 72 -7.95 7.17 5.92
N LEU A 73 -6.81 7.57 5.36
CA LEU A 73 -6.72 8.02 3.97
C LEU A 73 -7.18 6.96 2.96
N MET A 74 -6.87 5.68 3.21
CA MET A 74 -7.38 4.57 2.40
C MET A 74 -8.90 4.44 2.52
N ALA A 75 -9.47 4.49 3.74
CA ALA A 75 -10.91 4.40 3.93
C ALA A 75 -11.64 5.52 3.19
N GLU A 76 -11.18 6.77 3.36
CA GLU A 76 -11.72 7.94 2.68
C GLU A 76 -11.63 7.81 1.15
N LYS A 77 -10.46 7.43 0.61
CA LYS A 77 -10.26 7.28 -0.83
C LYS A 77 -11.23 6.27 -1.45
N PHE A 78 -11.46 5.15 -0.77
CA PHE A 78 -12.26 4.04 -1.27
C PHE A 78 -13.72 4.07 -0.82
N GLY A 79 -14.18 5.15 -0.17
CA GLY A 79 -15.56 5.34 0.27
C GLY A 79 -16.00 4.36 1.36
N LEU A 80 -15.06 3.94 2.22
CA LEU A 80 -15.28 3.01 3.33
C LEU A 80 -15.37 3.79 4.66
N ASP A 81 -15.96 3.18 5.68
CA ASP A 81 -16.15 3.82 6.98
C ASP A 81 -14.82 3.92 7.77
N PRO A 82 -14.26 5.13 7.99
CA PRO A 82 -13.03 5.30 8.77
C PRO A 82 -13.23 4.99 10.26
N ALA A 83 -14.47 4.97 10.79
CA ALA A 83 -14.74 4.62 12.19
C ALA A 83 -14.44 3.15 12.52
N LEU A 84 -14.33 2.30 11.50
CA LEU A 84 -13.87 0.92 11.65
C LEU A 84 -12.36 0.81 11.88
N ILE A 85 -11.60 1.90 11.74
CA ILE A 85 -10.16 1.91 12.01
C ILE A 85 -9.93 2.34 13.45
N GLN A 86 -9.44 1.41 14.24
CA GLN A 86 -9.09 1.63 15.64
C GLN A 86 -7.61 1.97 15.75
N SER A 87 -7.31 2.94 16.61
CA SER A 87 -5.92 3.23 16.97
C SER A 87 -5.36 2.14 17.89
N GLY A 88 -4.09 1.82 17.72
CA GLY A 88 -3.30 1.01 18.64
C GLY A 88 -1.89 1.57 18.78
N SER A 89 -1.10 0.98 19.67
CA SER A 89 0.31 1.33 19.84
C SER A 89 1.21 0.12 19.55
N VAL A 90 2.35 0.39 18.92
CA VAL A 90 3.42 -0.61 18.74
C VAL A 90 3.96 -1.11 20.09
N THR A 91 3.84 -0.33 21.16
CA THR A 91 4.26 -0.73 22.51
C THR A 91 3.36 -1.81 23.12
N GLU A 92 2.14 -1.94 22.62
CA GLU A 92 1.16 -2.93 23.06
C GLU A 92 1.25 -4.24 22.23
N TYR A 93 2.11 -4.26 21.21
CA TYR A 93 2.26 -5.41 20.32
C TYR A 93 2.92 -6.60 21.03
N GLN A 94 2.20 -7.72 21.11
CA GLN A 94 2.64 -8.96 21.77
C GLN A 94 3.17 -10.03 20.79
N GLY A 95 3.55 -9.64 19.57
CA GLY A 95 4.09 -10.60 18.60
C GLY A 95 5.51 -11.06 18.94
N PRO A 96 5.99 -12.16 18.32
CA PRO A 96 7.26 -12.77 18.70
C PRO A 96 8.47 -11.87 18.42
N GLU A 97 8.43 -11.09 17.34
CA GLU A 97 9.51 -10.16 16.98
C GLU A 97 9.16 -8.71 17.33
N PRO A 98 10.11 -7.95 17.91
CA PRO A 98 9.97 -6.51 18.09
C PRO A 98 9.70 -5.80 16.77
N ARG A 99 8.78 -4.84 16.78
CA ARG A 99 8.50 -3.98 15.63
C ARG A 99 9.26 -2.67 15.75
N SER A 100 9.99 -2.32 14.69
CA SER A 100 10.60 -1.00 14.57
C SER A 100 9.51 0.08 14.43
N ALA A 101 9.52 1.02 15.37
CA ALA A 101 8.59 2.16 15.40
C ALA A 101 8.74 3.08 14.18
N ASP A 102 9.89 3.11 13.52
CA ASP A 102 10.09 3.88 12.29
C ASP A 102 10.87 3.07 11.25
N CYS A 103 10.23 2.82 10.11
CA CYS A 103 10.85 2.23 8.92
C CYS A 103 10.65 3.13 7.70
N SER A 104 10.52 4.44 7.90
CA SER A 104 10.55 5.41 6.80
C SER A 104 11.94 5.47 6.16
N MET A 105 11.95 5.76 4.86
CA MET A 105 13.16 5.76 4.05
C MET A 105 13.45 7.15 3.49
N ASP A 106 14.72 7.56 3.52
CA ASP A 106 15.21 8.72 2.76
C ASP A 106 15.56 8.29 1.32
N ASN A 107 14.75 8.72 0.37
CA ASN A 107 14.89 8.47 -1.06
C ASN A 107 15.61 9.60 -1.82
N SER A 108 16.37 10.47 -1.15
CA SER A 108 17.08 11.58 -1.79
C SER A 108 18.09 11.12 -2.86
N LEU A 109 18.84 10.04 -2.58
CA LEU A 109 19.77 9.46 -3.56
C LEU A 109 19.03 8.90 -4.79
N PHE A 110 17.90 8.23 -4.57
CA PHE A 110 17.05 7.74 -5.65
C PHE A 110 16.60 8.89 -6.57
N LYS A 111 15.99 9.95 -6.01
CA LYS A 111 15.51 11.10 -6.79
C LYS A 111 16.62 11.74 -7.63
N LYS A 112 17.79 11.92 -7.02
CA LYS A 112 18.95 12.52 -7.69
C LYS A 112 19.44 11.67 -8.86
N THR A 113 19.47 10.34 -8.70
CA THR A 113 20.01 9.43 -9.72
C THR A 113 19.01 9.12 -10.82
N PHE A 114 17.73 8.93 -10.49
CA PHE A 114 16.68 8.54 -11.45
C PHE A 114 16.01 9.75 -12.12
N GLY A 115 16.14 10.95 -11.55
CA GLY A 115 15.60 12.19 -12.13
C GLY A 115 14.08 12.35 -11.99
N TRP A 116 13.43 11.53 -11.15
CA TRP A 116 12.01 11.65 -10.83
C TRP A 116 11.73 11.25 -9.37
N THR A 117 10.53 11.59 -8.90
CA THR A 117 10.08 11.34 -7.52
C THR A 117 8.89 10.38 -7.54
N PRO A 118 8.84 9.36 -6.66
CA PRO A 118 7.66 8.50 -6.53
C PRO A 118 6.40 9.30 -6.20
N SER A 119 5.25 8.75 -6.55
CA SER A 119 3.94 9.33 -6.27
C SER A 119 3.80 9.62 -4.78
N THR A 120 3.17 10.75 -4.47
CA THR A 120 2.66 11.03 -3.11
C THR A 120 1.64 9.96 -2.69
N ILE A 121 1.32 9.89 -1.41
CA ILE A 121 0.31 8.98 -0.86
C ILE A 121 -1.02 9.18 -1.60
N THR A 122 -1.45 10.42 -1.79
CA THR A 122 -2.70 10.74 -2.49
C THR A 122 -2.66 10.28 -3.95
N GLU A 123 -1.60 10.62 -4.70
CA GLU A 123 -1.45 10.18 -6.10
C GLU A 123 -1.35 8.64 -6.22
N GLY A 124 -0.66 7.99 -5.28
CA GLY A 124 -0.55 6.54 -5.23
C GLY A 124 -1.89 5.86 -4.96
N LEU A 125 -2.71 6.43 -4.07
CA LEU A 125 -4.07 5.99 -3.80
C LEU A 125 -5.01 6.23 -4.99
N ASP A 126 -4.85 7.32 -5.72
CA ASP A 126 -5.57 7.59 -6.98
C ASP A 126 -5.26 6.55 -8.06
N ARG A 127 -3.97 6.23 -8.24
CA ARG A 127 -3.52 5.19 -9.17
C ARG A 127 -4.01 3.81 -8.77
N MET A 128 -3.89 3.47 -7.48
CA MET A 128 -4.38 2.19 -6.94
C MET A 128 -5.89 2.02 -7.17
N ALA A 129 -6.69 3.08 -6.98
CA ALA A 129 -8.12 3.04 -7.25
C ALA A 129 -8.41 2.85 -8.76
N SER A 130 -7.62 3.48 -9.62
CA SER A 130 -7.74 3.36 -11.08
C SER A 130 -7.41 1.94 -11.55
N ASP A 131 -6.32 1.34 -11.05
CA ASP A 131 -5.93 -0.04 -11.39
C ASP A 131 -6.97 -1.06 -10.95
N ALA A 132 -7.58 -0.86 -9.77
CA ALA A 132 -8.62 -1.76 -9.26
C ALA A 132 -9.89 -1.77 -10.13
N VAL A 133 -10.16 -0.69 -10.89
CA VAL A 133 -11.24 -0.65 -11.88
C VAL A 133 -10.87 -1.45 -13.13
N HIS A 134 -9.60 -1.42 -13.54
CA HIS A 134 -9.12 -2.09 -14.75
C HIS A 134 -8.83 -3.59 -14.56
N ASN A 135 -8.62 -4.04 -13.32
CA ASN A 135 -8.19 -5.41 -13.01
C ASN A 135 -9.32 -6.28 -12.41
N GLN A 136 -10.58 -6.02 -12.77
CA GLN A 136 -11.71 -6.90 -12.43
C GLN A 136 -11.58 -8.22 -13.22
N PRO A 137 -11.73 -9.40 -12.58
CA PRO A 137 -11.67 -10.68 -13.29
C PRO A 137 -12.73 -10.77 -14.39
N GLU A 138 -12.35 -11.29 -15.56
CA GLU A 138 -13.15 -11.33 -16.81
C GLU A 138 -14.49 -12.10 -16.69
N GLU A 139 -14.79 -12.73 -15.56
CA GLU A 139 -16.02 -13.52 -15.36
C GLU A 139 -17.32 -12.71 -15.43
N GLN A 140 -17.26 -11.37 -15.39
CA GLN A 140 -18.47 -10.53 -15.44
C GLN A 140 -18.83 -9.99 -16.83
N ILE A 141 -18.09 -10.36 -17.89
CA ILE A 141 -18.37 -9.94 -19.27
C ILE A 141 -19.33 -10.91 -20.00
N CYS A 142 -19.45 -12.17 -19.56
CA CYS A 142 -20.28 -13.17 -20.23
C CYS A 142 -21.70 -13.36 -19.66
N ALA A 143 -22.10 -12.65 -18.60
CA ALA A 143 -23.44 -12.77 -18.01
C ALA A 143 -24.53 -11.93 -18.71
N GLY A 144 -24.18 -11.18 -19.76
CA GLY A 144 -25.10 -10.25 -20.46
C GLY A 144 -25.65 -10.73 -21.80
N ALA A 145 -25.41 -11.99 -22.20
CA ALA A 145 -25.86 -12.52 -23.48
C ALA A 145 -26.61 -13.85 -23.30
N ASN A 146 -27.77 -13.81 -22.63
CA ASN A 146 -28.86 -14.77 -22.82
C ASN A 146 -30.14 -14.18 -22.22
N GLY A 147 -31.02 -13.70 -23.10
CA GLY A 147 -32.34 -13.13 -22.80
C GLY A 147 -32.94 -12.49 -24.04
#